data_AF-A0A848UUR0-F1
#
_entry.id   AF-A0A848UUR0-F1
#
_cell.length_a   1.000
_cell.length_b   1.000
_cell.length_c   1.000
_cell.angle_alpha   90.00
_cell.angle_beta   90.00
_cell.angle_gamma   90.00
#
_symmetry.space_group_name_H-M   'P 1'
#
loop_
_entity.id
_entity.type
_entity.pdbx_description
1 polymer ?
#
loop_
_entity_poly.entity_id
_entity_poly.type
_entity_poly.pdbx_seq_one_letter_code
_entity_poly.pdbx_strand_id
1 'polypeptide(L)'
;NDGAGALLIASETAIKDHGLNAMARIVTSGVAGVEPRIMGIGPVEASRKALKRAGLSLDDIDLIEVNEAFSAQVLACTRELGLADDDERINPNGGAIALGHPLGMTGQRILQTAAIQLQETNKRYALVTMCVGVGQGYATIIERA
;
A
#
# COMPACT_ATOMS: atom_id res chain seq x y z
N ASN A 1 1.81 -19.72 -1.87
CA ASN A 1 0.34 -19.56 -1.98
C ASN A 1 0.00 -19.34 -3.44
N ASP A 2 -1.21 -19.73 -3.84
CA ASP A 2 -1.71 -19.53 -5.20
C ASP A 2 -2.89 -18.55 -5.16
N GLY A 3 -2.95 -17.60 -6.10
CA GLY A 3 -4.01 -16.59 -6.12
C GLY A 3 -3.94 -15.70 -7.35
N ALA A 4 -5.09 -15.16 -7.74
CA ALA A 4 -5.24 -14.20 -8.84
C ALA A 4 -6.25 -13.12 -8.46
N GLY A 5 -6.13 -11.95 -9.08
CA GLY A 5 -7.08 -10.85 -8.93
C GLY A 5 -6.87 -9.80 -10.01
N ALA A 6 -7.86 -8.94 -10.19
CA ALA A 6 -7.87 -7.92 -11.25
C ALA A 6 -8.44 -6.61 -10.72
N LEU A 7 -7.97 -5.50 -11.28
CA LEU A 7 -8.50 -4.16 -11.03
C LEU A 7 -8.77 -3.48 -12.37
N LEU A 8 -9.85 -2.71 -12.43
CA LEU A 8 -10.13 -1.83 -13.54
C LEU A 8 -9.57 -0.44 -13.21
N ILE A 9 -8.69 0.08 -14.06
CA ILE A 9 -8.19 1.46 -13.98
C ILE A 9 -8.81 2.23 -15.14
N ALA A 10 -9.45 3.35 -14.82
CA ALA A 10 -10.16 4.18 -15.78
C ALA A 10 -9.87 5.66 -15.55
N SER A 11 -9.89 6.46 -16.62
CA SER A 11 -9.88 7.92 -16.52
C SER A 11 -11.25 8.42 -16.04
N GLU A 12 -11.30 9.66 -15.55
CA GLU A 12 -12.58 10.29 -15.18
C GLU A 12 -13.58 10.31 -16.34
N THR A 13 -13.10 10.53 -17.57
CA THR A 13 -13.92 10.46 -18.78
C THR A 13 -14.49 9.06 -18.98
N ALA A 14 -13.66 8.01 -18.92
CA ALA A 14 -14.12 6.63 -19.09
C ALA A 14 -15.09 6.20 -17.98
N ILE A 15 -14.90 6.71 -16.75
CA ILE A 15 -15.84 6.49 -15.64
C ILE A 15 -17.23 7.05 -16.00
N LYS A 16 -17.30 8.28 -16.52
CA LYS A 16 -18.56 8.92 -16.95
C LYS A 16 -19.18 8.22 -18.16
N ASP A 17 -18.39 7.97 -19.20
CA ASP A 17 -18.86 7.40 -20.47
C ASP A 17 -19.41 5.97 -20.31
N HIS A 18 -18.86 5.20 -19.36
CA HIS A 18 -19.26 3.83 -19.10
C HIS A 18 -20.10 3.64 -17.83
N GLY A 19 -20.47 4.72 -17.13
CA GLY A 19 -21.29 4.66 -15.91
C GLY A 19 -20.66 3.84 -14.78
N LEU A 20 -19.33 3.91 -14.63
CA LEU A 20 -18.60 3.16 -13.61
C LEU A 20 -18.65 3.89 -12.27
N ASN A 21 -18.54 3.14 -11.16
CA ASN A 21 -18.39 3.70 -9.83
C ASN A 21 -16.92 3.59 -9.39
N ALA A 22 -16.25 4.73 -9.24
CA ALA A 22 -14.87 4.76 -8.76
C ALA A 22 -14.82 4.41 -7.27
N MET A 23 -13.88 3.53 -6.88
CA MET A 23 -13.65 3.19 -5.47
C MET A 23 -12.53 4.06 -4.86
N ALA A 24 -11.49 4.31 -5.63
CA ALA A 24 -10.35 5.09 -5.20
C ALA A 24 -9.63 5.72 -6.39
N ARG A 25 -8.85 6.76 -6.11
CA ARG A 25 -7.98 7.45 -7.06
C ARG A 25 -6.53 7.22 -6.67
N ILE A 26 -5.69 6.85 -7.65
CA ILE A 26 -4.23 6.80 -7.44
C ILE A 26 -3.71 8.24 -7.36
N VAL A 27 -3.16 8.62 -6.21
CA VAL A 27 -2.64 9.97 -5.97
C VAL A 27 -1.22 10.07 -6.49
N THR A 28 -0.33 9.20 -6.00
CA THR A 28 1.07 9.12 -6.43
C THR A 28 1.62 7.72 -6.21
N SER A 29 2.78 7.45 -6.79
CA SER A 29 3.61 6.29 -6.48
C SER A 29 5.07 6.67 -6.24
N GLY A 30 5.76 5.82 -5.49
CA GLY A 30 7.17 5.90 -5.16
C GLY A 30 7.84 4.55 -5.35
N VAL A 31 9.00 4.56 -6.00
CA VAL A 31 9.86 3.39 -6.14
C VAL A 31 11.26 3.76 -5.66
N ALA A 32 11.84 2.89 -4.83
CA ALA A 32 13.16 3.09 -4.26
C ALA A 32 13.98 1.79 -4.35
N GLY A 33 15.29 1.94 -4.51
CA GLY A 33 16.26 0.85 -4.37
C GLY A 33 16.93 0.94 -2.99
N VAL A 34 17.27 -0.21 -2.43
CA VAL A 34 18.02 -0.38 -1.18
C VAL A 34 19.04 -1.50 -1.36
N GLU A 35 19.97 -1.63 -0.44
CA GLU A 35 20.92 -2.75 -0.48
C GLU A 35 20.19 -4.11 -0.45
N PRO A 36 20.50 -5.06 -1.38
CA PRO A 36 19.79 -6.33 -1.46
C PRO A 36 19.75 -7.12 -0.14
N ARG A 37 20.82 -7.03 0.66
CA ARG A 37 20.93 -7.70 1.98
C ARG A 37 19.95 -7.18 3.04
N ILE A 38 19.36 -6.00 2.82
CA ILE A 38 18.36 -5.38 3.70
C ILE A 38 17.08 -5.03 2.91
N MET A 39 16.77 -5.81 1.87
CA MET A 39 15.63 -5.57 0.97
C MET A 39 14.31 -5.25 1.68
N GLY A 40 14.12 -5.80 2.89
CA GLY A 40 12.92 -5.59 3.69
C GLY A 40 12.63 -4.13 4.02
N ILE A 41 13.64 -3.25 4.03
CA ILE A 41 13.46 -1.82 4.34
C ILE A 41 13.01 -0.99 3.14
N GLY A 42 12.94 -1.58 1.94
CA GLY A 42 12.47 -0.91 0.72
C GLY A 42 11.17 -0.09 0.85
N PRO A 43 10.13 -0.57 1.58
CA PRO A 43 8.90 0.19 1.83
C PRO A 43 9.11 1.58 2.40
N VAL A 44 10.13 1.78 3.25
CA VAL A 44 10.38 3.05 3.93
C VAL A 44 10.69 4.14 2.91
N GLU A 45 11.70 3.92 2.08
CA GLU A 45 12.17 4.90 1.10
C GLU A 45 11.14 5.10 -0.01
N ALA A 46 10.44 4.03 -0.40
CA ALA A 46 9.35 4.12 -1.36
C ALA A 46 8.19 4.98 -0.81
N SER A 47 7.81 4.78 0.45
CA SER A 47 6.74 5.52 1.13
C SER A 47 7.09 6.98 1.32
N ARG A 48 8.29 7.29 1.83
CA ARG A 48 8.80 8.67 1.95
C ARG A 48 8.74 9.40 0.60
N LYS A 49 9.13 8.71 -0.49
CA LYS A 49 9.09 9.26 -1.85
C LYS A 49 7.67 9.48 -2.37
N ALA A 50 6.74 8.56 -2.12
CA ALA A 50 5.33 8.70 -2.51
C ALA A 50 4.68 9.86 -1.74
N LEU A 51 4.82 9.90 -0.42
CA LEU A 51 4.30 10.96 0.46
C LEU A 51 4.81 12.34 0.04
N LYS A 52 6.12 12.47 -0.15
CA LYS A 52 6.73 13.73 -0.63
C LYS A 52 6.16 14.19 -1.96
N ARG A 53 5.91 13.28 -2.91
CA ARG A 53 5.32 13.61 -4.22
C ARG A 53 3.85 14.02 -4.10
N ALA A 54 3.12 13.43 -3.17
CA ALA A 54 1.73 13.78 -2.90
C ALA A 54 1.59 15.09 -2.12
N GLY A 55 2.69 15.61 -1.54
CA GLY A 55 2.62 16.73 -0.60
C GLY A 55 1.94 16.36 0.72
N LEU A 56 2.01 15.08 1.09
CA LEU A 56 1.40 14.51 2.29
C LEU A 56 2.48 14.09 3.29
N SER A 57 2.08 14.04 4.56
CA SER A 57 2.83 13.46 5.66
C SER A 57 2.24 12.10 6.07
N LEU A 58 2.93 11.37 6.95
CA LEU A 58 2.38 10.13 7.51
C LEU A 58 1.12 10.37 8.37
N ASP A 59 0.97 11.57 8.93
CA ASP A 59 -0.18 11.93 9.78
C ASP A 59 -1.46 12.14 8.94
N ASP A 60 -1.32 12.40 7.65
CA ASP A 60 -2.43 12.49 6.70
C ASP A 60 -2.96 11.11 6.25
N ILE A 61 -2.28 10.02 6.63
CA ILE A 61 -2.64 8.66 6.21
C ILE A 61 -3.56 8.03 7.25
N ASP A 62 -4.74 7.61 6.80
CA ASP A 62 -5.76 6.99 7.65
C ASP A 62 -5.66 5.46 7.73
N LEU A 63 -5.00 4.85 6.75
CA LEU A 63 -4.87 3.41 6.55
C LEU A 63 -3.52 3.07 5.92
N ILE A 64 -2.85 2.03 6.41
CA ILE A 64 -1.57 1.54 5.91
C ILE A 64 -1.71 0.07 5.58
N GLU A 65 -1.55 -0.29 4.31
CA GLU A 65 -1.41 -1.67 3.86
C GLU A 65 0.07 -1.93 3.52
N VAL A 66 0.77 -2.63 4.40
CA VAL A 66 2.15 -3.06 4.18
C VAL A 66 2.18 -4.57 3.97
N ASN A 67 2.73 -5.02 2.84
CA ASN A 67 2.89 -6.45 2.62
C ASN A 67 3.81 -7.07 3.67
N GLU A 68 3.27 -8.02 4.44
CA GLU A 68 3.98 -8.70 5.52
C GLU A 68 4.80 -9.88 4.99
N ALA A 69 5.87 -9.61 4.26
CA ALA A 69 6.77 -10.68 3.81
C ALA A 69 7.39 -11.42 5.01
N PHE A 70 7.73 -10.66 6.06
CA PHE A 70 8.19 -11.16 7.35
C PHE A 70 7.77 -10.19 8.47
N SER A 71 7.43 -10.69 9.66
CA SER A 71 7.08 -9.82 10.80
C SER A 71 8.22 -8.87 11.19
N ALA A 72 9.45 -9.37 11.23
CA ALA A 72 10.63 -8.55 11.52
C ALA A 72 10.85 -7.43 10.49
N GLN A 73 10.49 -7.67 9.23
CA GLN A 73 10.57 -6.66 8.17
C GLN A 73 9.53 -5.56 8.38
N VAL A 74 8.28 -5.93 8.69
CA VAL A 74 7.21 -4.95 8.96
C VAL A 74 7.58 -4.06 10.14
N LEU A 75 7.99 -4.66 11.25
CA LEU A 75 8.42 -3.93 12.46
C LEU A 75 9.62 -3.01 12.18
N ALA A 76 10.56 -3.42 11.32
CA ALA A 76 11.66 -2.55 10.93
C ALA A 76 11.15 -1.33 10.13
N CYS A 77 10.20 -1.53 9.21
CA CYS A 77 9.61 -0.44 8.43
C CYS A 77 8.78 0.52 9.29
N THR A 78 7.95 0.02 10.22
CA THR A 78 7.09 0.86 11.06
C THR A 78 7.93 1.76 11.96
N ARG A 79 8.93 1.20 12.64
CA ARG A 79 9.84 1.94 13.52
C ARG A 79 10.64 3.00 12.76
N GLU A 80 11.13 2.68 11.57
CA GLU A 80 11.86 3.64 10.73
C GLU A 80 10.96 4.74 10.15
N LEU A 81 9.66 4.47 9.97
CA LEU A 81 8.65 5.46 9.60
C LEU A 81 8.09 6.24 10.81
N GLY A 82 8.53 5.92 12.03
CA GLY A 82 8.08 6.58 13.26
C GLY A 82 6.69 6.15 13.74
N LEU A 83 6.21 4.98 13.29
CA LEU A 83 4.95 4.39 13.70
C LEU A 83 5.12 3.50 14.93
N ALA A 84 4.10 3.45 15.78
CA ALA A 84 4.00 2.43 16.82
C ALA A 84 3.84 1.04 16.18
N ASP A 85 4.37 0.00 16.84
CA ASP A 85 4.28 -1.38 16.34
C ASP A 85 2.83 -1.90 16.28
N ASP A 86 1.93 -1.30 17.06
CA ASP A 86 0.50 -1.61 17.18
C ASP A 86 -0.41 -0.48 16.66
N ASP A 87 0.10 0.42 15.81
CA ASP A 87 -0.70 1.48 15.20
C ASP A 87 -1.90 0.87 14.44
N GLU A 88 -3.12 1.23 14.86
CA GLU A 88 -4.39 0.68 14.37
C GLU A 88 -4.62 0.90 12.87
N ARG A 89 -3.87 1.81 12.24
CA ARG A 89 -3.93 2.04 10.80
C ARG A 89 -3.26 0.92 10.01
N ILE A 90 -2.35 0.15 10.61
CA ILE A 90 -1.53 -0.85 9.92
C ILE A 90 -2.31 -2.16 9.78
N ASN A 91 -2.55 -2.59 8.54
CA ASN A 91 -3.15 -3.88 8.18
C ASN A 91 -4.36 -4.25 9.07
N PRO A 92 -5.40 -3.40 9.21
CA PRO A 92 -6.49 -3.63 10.17
C PRO A 92 -7.29 -4.91 9.91
N ASN A 93 -7.19 -5.45 8.69
CA ASN A 93 -7.84 -6.69 8.25
C ASN A 93 -6.86 -7.87 8.13
N GLY A 94 -5.68 -7.76 8.76
CA GLY A 94 -4.59 -8.73 8.65
C GLY A 94 -3.76 -8.59 7.37
N GLY A 95 -2.69 -9.37 7.28
CA GLY A 95 -1.76 -9.30 6.15
C GLY A 95 -1.27 -10.67 5.67
N ALA A 96 -0.17 -10.65 4.92
CA ALA A 96 0.33 -11.83 4.21
C ALA A 96 0.84 -12.94 5.14
N ILE A 97 1.15 -12.65 6.41
CA ILE A 97 1.48 -13.69 7.39
C ILE A 97 0.28 -14.63 7.60
N ALA A 98 -0.92 -14.06 7.67
CA ALA A 98 -2.16 -14.82 7.86
C ALA A 98 -2.76 -15.31 6.52
N LEU A 99 -2.78 -14.44 5.51
CA LEU A 99 -3.50 -14.66 4.25
C LEU A 99 -2.65 -15.32 3.16
N GLY A 100 -1.32 -15.30 3.32
CA GLY A 100 -0.37 -15.76 2.33
C GLY A 100 0.04 -14.71 1.29
N HIS A 101 1.06 -15.07 0.51
CA HIS A 101 1.74 -14.17 -0.43
C HIS A 101 1.88 -14.78 -1.84
N PRO A 102 0.79 -14.86 -2.64
CA PRO A 102 0.90 -15.14 -4.08
C PRO A 102 1.57 -13.94 -4.76
N LEU A 103 2.86 -14.05 -5.10
CA LEU A 103 3.75 -12.92 -5.40
C LEU A 103 3.14 -11.90 -6.38
N GLY A 104 2.72 -12.35 -7.56
CA GLY A 104 2.17 -11.46 -8.60
C GLY A 104 0.78 -10.89 -8.28
N MET A 105 0.01 -11.54 -7.40
CA MET A 105 -1.34 -11.10 -7.02
C MET A 105 -1.35 -10.18 -5.80
N THR A 106 -0.34 -10.26 -4.94
CA THR A 106 -0.34 -9.57 -3.64
C THR A 106 -0.46 -8.06 -3.78
N GLY A 107 0.22 -7.44 -4.74
CA GLY A 107 0.11 -6.00 -4.96
C GLY A 107 -1.31 -5.56 -5.31
N GLN A 108 -2.01 -6.37 -6.09
CA GLN A 108 -3.42 -6.16 -6.40
C GLN A 108 -4.29 -6.34 -5.15
N ARG A 109 -4.06 -7.40 -4.37
CA ARG A 109 -4.80 -7.69 -3.13
C ARG A 109 -4.77 -6.52 -2.17
N ILE A 110 -3.58 -6.07 -1.77
CA ILE A 110 -3.44 -5.01 -0.75
C ILE A 110 -3.98 -3.66 -1.24
N LEU A 111 -3.89 -3.39 -2.55
CA LEU A 111 -4.47 -2.18 -3.13
C LEU A 111 -6.00 -2.24 -3.12
N GLN A 112 -6.59 -3.40 -3.44
CA GLN A 112 -8.04 -3.60 -3.38
C GLN A 112 -8.56 -3.54 -1.94
N THR A 113 -7.88 -4.22 -1.00
CA THR A 113 -8.22 -4.18 0.43
C THR A 113 -8.20 -2.75 0.96
N ALA A 114 -7.16 -1.97 0.64
CA ALA A 114 -7.11 -0.56 1.02
C ALA A 114 -8.27 0.26 0.46
N ALA A 115 -8.61 0.08 -0.82
CA ALA A 115 -9.71 0.80 -1.45
C ALA A 115 -11.07 0.47 -0.82
N ILE A 116 -11.34 -0.81 -0.52
CA ILE A 116 -12.55 -1.25 0.18
C ILE A 116 -12.60 -0.65 1.59
N GLN A 117 -11.51 -0.79 2.35
CA GLN A 117 -11.46 -0.34 3.74
C GLN A 117 -11.67 1.17 3.86
N LEU A 118 -11.11 1.98 2.94
CA LEU A 118 -11.36 3.41 2.90
C LEU A 118 -12.85 3.73 2.71
N GLN A 119 -13.53 3.01 1.81
CA GLN A 119 -14.97 3.16 1.59
C GLN A 119 -15.79 2.75 2.83
N GLU A 120 -15.51 1.57 3.40
CA GLU A 120 -16.24 1.05 4.56
C GLU A 120 -16.09 1.91 5.82
N THR A 121 -14.94 2.57 5.97
CA THR A 121 -14.64 3.43 7.13
C THR A 121 -14.83 4.91 6.87
N ASN A 122 -15.23 5.30 5.65
CA ASN A 122 -15.31 6.69 5.20
C ASN A 122 -14.02 7.51 5.45
N LYS A 123 -12.86 6.83 5.43
CA LYS A 123 -11.53 7.42 5.55
C LYS A 123 -11.05 7.93 4.19
N ARG A 124 -9.99 8.74 4.17
CA ARG A 124 -9.58 9.48 2.97
C ARG A 124 -8.36 8.89 2.28
N TYR A 125 -7.23 8.77 2.97
CA TYR A 125 -5.96 8.37 2.35
C TYR A 125 -5.46 7.03 2.87
N ALA A 126 -4.98 6.19 1.95
CA ALA A 126 -4.24 4.98 2.30
C ALA A 126 -2.84 4.97 1.68
N LEU A 127 -1.87 4.52 2.45
CA LEU A 127 -0.53 4.17 1.99
C LEU A 127 -0.47 2.65 1.77
N VAL A 128 -0.17 2.24 0.54
CA VAL A 128 -0.03 0.84 0.16
C VAL A 128 1.41 0.58 -0.24
N THR A 129 2.12 -0.30 0.45
CA THR A 129 3.57 -0.48 0.25
C THR A 129 4.06 -1.92 0.41
N MET A 130 5.14 -2.28 -0.27
CA MET A 130 5.75 -3.61 -0.21
C MET A 130 7.26 -3.57 -0.45
N CYS A 131 7.98 -4.49 0.19
CA CYS A 131 9.36 -4.80 -0.17
C CYS A 131 9.37 -5.66 -1.44
N VAL A 132 10.46 -5.59 -2.18
CA VAL A 132 10.66 -6.36 -3.40
C VAL A 132 12.05 -7.00 -3.34
N GLY A 133 12.10 -8.27 -3.74
CA GLY A 133 13.32 -9.06 -3.78
C GLY A 133 14.47 -8.32 -4.47
N VAL A 134 15.69 -8.58 -4.02
CA VAL A 134 16.91 -7.98 -4.61
C VAL A 134 17.04 -6.46 -4.35
N GLY A 135 16.35 -5.94 -3.32
CA GLY A 135 16.63 -4.60 -2.80
C GLY A 135 15.82 -3.50 -3.44
N GLN A 136 14.49 -3.67 -3.49
CA GLN A 136 13.58 -2.65 -4.01
C GLN A 136 12.40 -2.46 -3.06
N GLY A 137 11.74 -1.31 -3.19
CA GLY A 137 10.48 -1.02 -2.53
C GLY A 137 9.53 -0.27 -3.45
N TYR A 138 8.25 -0.53 -3.27
CA TYR A 138 7.18 0.16 -3.98
C TYR A 138 6.16 0.70 -2.98
N ALA A 139 5.68 1.91 -3.23
CA ALA A 139 4.58 2.51 -2.49
C ALA A 139 3.64 3.25 -3.44
N THR A 140 2.35 3.20 -3.14
CA THR A 140 1.31 3.98 -3.79
C THR A 140 0.44 4.61 -2.71
N ILE A 141 0.04 5.86 -2.93
CA ILE A 141 -0.98 6.53 -2.13
C ILE A 141 -2.28 6.51 -2.94
N ILE A 142 -3.35 6.04 -2.33
CA ILE A 142 -4.70 6.14 -2.89
C ILE A 142 -5.58 7.05 -2.03
N GLU A 143 -6.51 7.74 -2.68
CA GLU A 143 -7.56 8.54 -2.05
C GLU A 143 -8.91 7.89 -2.32
N ARG A 144 -9.80 7.86 -1.33
CA ARG A 144 -11.19 7.46 -1.51
C ARG A 144 -11.87 8.35 -2.56
N ALA A 145 -12.55 7.72 -3.53
CA ALA A 145 -13.34 8.44 -4.54
C ALA A 145 -14.68 8.93 -3.98
#